data_AF-A0A0E3ZRJ7-F1
#
_entry.id   AF-A0A0E3ZRJ7-F1
#
_cell.length_a   1.000
_cell.length_b   1.000
_cell.length_c   1.000
_cell.angle_alpha   90.00
_cell.angle_beta   90.00
_cell.angle_gamma   90.00
#
_symmetry.space_group_name_H-M   'P 1'
#
loop_
_entity.id
_entity.type
_entity.pdbx_description
1 polymer ?
#
loop_
_entity_poly.entity_id
_entity_poly.type
_entity_poly.pdbx_seq_one_letter_code
_entity_poly.pdbx_strand_id
1 'polypeptide(L)'
;MDTFFSVEWTKDLVQSSMTFLANTDAISIDIRRNHGFSDGGYLIASYFFTDPVQWNDSYDRDARTMRQTWTMPVVPGPKLANKDLYITVSKDYFSASEEFAYNLQALGRAKVIGEVTGARTSYQAL
;
A
#
# COMPACT_ATOMS: atom_id res chain seq x y z
N MET A 1 2.36 -18.52 -2.40
CA MET A 1 2.67 -17.34 -3.22
C MET A 1 2.39 -16.14 -2.36
N ASP A 2 3.32 -15.18 -2.27
CA ASP A 2 3.12 -13.99 -1.44
C ASP A 2 2.26 -12.99 -2.23
N THR A 3 1.25 -12.43 -1.58
CA THR A 3 0.19 -11.68 -2.27
C THR A 3 -0.56 -10.76 -1.31
N PHE A 4 -1.25 -9.76 -1.86
CA PHE A 4 -2.27 -8.99 -1.13
C PHE A 4 -3.65 -9.61 -1.33
N PHE A 5 -4.21 -10.20 -0.28
CA PHE A 5 -5.62 -10.64 -0.27
C PHE A 5 -6.57 -9.48 0.02
N SER A 6 -7.88 -9.69 -0.11
CA SER A 6 -8.87 -8.64 0.14
C SER A 6 -8.89 -8.20 1.60
N VAL A 7 -9.24 -6.94 1.84
CA VAL A 7 -9.38 -6.38 3.19
C VAL A 7 -10.29 -7.23 4.09
N GLU A 8 -11.40 -7.75 3.55
CA GLU A 8 -12.35 -8.57 4.32
C GLU A 8 -11.69 -9.81 4.93
N TRP A 9 -10.72 -10.41 4.23
CA TRP A 9 -10.05 -11.63 4.69
C TRP A 9 -8.87 -11.35 5.60
N THR A 10 -8.25 -10.18 5.48
CA THR A 10 -6.98 -9.88 6.16
C THR A 10 -7.12 -8.94 7.34
N LYS A 11 -8.28 -8.32 7.57
CA LYS A 11 -8.45 -7.23 8.55
C LYS A 11 -7.90 -7.55 9.94
N ASP A 12 -8.23 -8.72 10.48
CA ASP A 12 -7.83 -9.10 11.85
C ASP A 12 -6.33 -9.37 11.92
N LEU A 13 -5.76 -10.03 10.90
CA LEU A 13 -4.32 -10.29 10.81
C LEU A 13 -3.54 -8.97 10.69
N VAL A 14 -4.01 -8.04 9.85
CA VAL A 14 -3.39 -6.73 9.69
C VAL A 14 -3.47 -5.94 11.01
N GLN A 15 -4.64 -5.91 11.67
CA GLN A 15 -4.80 -5.27 12.97
C GLN A 15 -3.80 -5.81 14.00
N SER A 16 -3.71 -7.13 14.16
CA SER A 16 -2.80 -7.75 15.13
C SER A 16 -1.34 -7.42 14.81
N SER A 17 -0.96 -7.47 13.54
CA SER A 17 0.39 -7.15 13.09
C SER A 17 0.75 -5.69 13.37
N MET A 18 -0.13 -4.75 13.04
CA MET A 18 0.11 -3.32 13.27
C MET A 18 0.12 -2.97 14.76
N THR A 19 -0.72 -3.62 15.56
CA THR A 19 -0.71 -3.47 17.02
C THR A 19 0.61 -3.98 17.61
N PHE A 20 1.10 -5.12 17.15
CA PHE A 20 2.39 -5.67 17.58
C PHE A 20 3.56 -4.72 17.23
N LEU A 21 3.52 -4.11 16.04
CA LEU A 21 4.55 -3.19 15.55
C LEU A 21 4.48 -1.78 16.19
N ALA A 22 3.43 -1.44 16.93
CA ALA A 22 3.18 -0.08 17.41
C ALA A 22 4.29 0.50 18.30
N ASN A 23 5.04 -0.36 18.99
CA ASN A 23 6.12 0.02 19.90
C ASN A 23 7.51 0.08 19.22
N THR A 24 7.58 -0.09 17.90
CA THR A 24 8.83 0.07 17.13
C THR A 24 9.04 1.52 16.73
N ASP A 25 10.28 1.93 16.46
CA ASP A 25 10.57 3.26 15.91
C ASP A 25 10.42 3.30 14.38
N ALA A 26 10.72 2.17 13.73
CA ALA A 26 10.72 2.01 12.29
C ALA A 26 10.15 0.66 11.88
N ILE A 27 9.50 0.63 10.71
CA ILE A 27 8.86 -0.55 10.13
C ILE A 27 9.41 -0.77 8.72
N SER A 28 9.73 -2.02 8.41
CA SER A 28 10.10 -2.44 7.06
C SER A 28 9.11 -3.47 6.53
N ILE A 29 8.61 -3.25 5.32
CA ILE A 29 7.72 -4.17 4.60
C ILE A 29 8.48 -4.74 3.41
N ASP A 30 8.70 -6.04 3.42
CA ASP A 30 9.33 -6.76 2.32
C ASP A 30 8.27 -7.28 1.35
N ILE A 31 8.26 -6.74 0.12
CA ILE A 31 7.36 -7.17 -0.94
C ILE A 31 8.12 -7.76 -2.14
N ARG A 32 9.39 -8.15 -1.97
CA ARG A 32 10.26 -8.67 -3.06
C ARG A 32 9.69 -9.89 -3.80
N ARG A 33 8.75 -10.63 -3.20
CA ARG A 33 8.09 -11.80 -3.79
C ARG A 33 6.57 -11.65 -3.87
N ASN A 34 6.06 -10.45 -3.60
CA ASN A 34 4.63 -10.18 -3.57
C ASN A 34 4.16 -9.75 -4.97
N HIS A 35 3.27 -10.51 -5.57
CA HIS A 35 2.81 -10.26 -6.94
C HIS A 35 1.48 -9.47 -7.00
N GLY A 36 1.12 -8.80 -5.90
CA GLY A 36 -0.20 -8.18 -5.73
C GLY A 36 -1.30 -9.24 -5.73
N PHE A 37 -2.56 -8.81 -5.84
CA PHE A 37 -3.74 -9.60 -6.25
C PHE A 37 -4.99 -8.76 -6.00
N SER A 38 -5.15 -8.27 -4.78
CA SER A 38 -6.31 -7.51 -4.31
C SER A 38 -5.88 -6.26 -3.51
N ASP A 39 -6.84 -5.64 -2.83
CA ASP A 39 -6.76 -4.35 -2.16
C ASP A 39 -6.24 -4.39 -0.70
N GLY A 40 -5.78 -5.53 -0.17
CA GLY A 40 -5.30 -5.61 1.23
C GLY A 40 -4.14 -4.66 1.55
N GLY A 41 -3.31 -4.33 0.55
CA GLY A 41 -2.25 -3.32 0.68
C GLY A 41 -2.79 -1.94 1.06
N TYR A 42 -4.01 -1.60 0.65
CA TYR A 42 -4.63 -0.32 0.96
C TYR A 42 -5.01 -0.20 2.46
N LEU A 43 -5.47 -1.29 3.10
CA LEU A 43 -5.66 -1.29 4.56
C LEU A 43 -4.32 -1.07 5.27
N ILE A 44 -3.27 -1.79 4.85
CA ILE A 44 -1.92 -1.64 5.41
C ILE A 44 -1.44 -0.18 5.28
N ALA A 45 -1.57 0.43 4.10
CA ALA A 45 -1.18 1.81 3.86
C ALA A 45 -1.92 2.79 4.77
N SER A 46 -3.20 2.54 5.07
CA SER A 46 -4.05 3.41 5.88
C SER A 46 -3.56 3.57 7.34
N TYR A 47 -2.81 2.60 7.88
CA TYR A 47 -2.19 2.74 9.20
C TYR A 47 -1.14 3.85 9.25
N PHE A 48 -0.56 4.21 8.11
CA PHE A 48 0.60 5.10 8.04
C PHE A 48 0.23 6.56 7.79
N PHE A 49 -1.05 6.94 7.76
CA PHE A 49 -1.46 8.34 7.59
C PHE A 49 -2.33 8.83 8.73
N THR A 50 -2.03 10.03 9.27
CA THR A 50 -2.84 10.67 10.31
C THR A 50 -4.25 10.94 9.81
N ASP A 51 -4.35 11.54 8.62
CA ASP A 51 -5.60 11.88 7.94
C ASP A 51 -5.76 11.07 6.63
N PRO A 52 -6.98 10.89 6.11
CA PRO A 52 -7.19 10.33 4.78
C PRO A 52 -6.39 11.08 3.72
N VAL A 53 -5.72 10.33 2.84
CA VAL A 53 -5.02 10.87 1.67
C VAL A 53 -5.56 10.19 0.41
N GLN A 54 -5.57 10.93 -0.70
CA GLN A 54 -5.99 10.37 -1.97
C GLN A 54 -4.99 9.29 -2.38
N TRP A 55 -5.49 8.08 -2.58
CA TRP A 55 -4.70 6.90 -2.86
C TRP A 55 -4.51 6.70 -4.36
N ASN A 56 -5.61 6.67 -5.12
CA ASN A 56 -5.57 6.58 -6.56
C ASN A 56 -6.84 7.18 -7.19
N ASP A 57 -6.74 7.43 -8.49
CA ASP A 57 -7.88 7.66 -9.36
C ASP A 57 -7.92 6.58 -10.43
N SER A 58 -9.12 6.10 -10.73
CA SER A 58 -9.39 5.19 -11.84
C SER A 58 -10.49 5.77 -12.71
N TYR A 59 -10.17 5.96 -13.99
CA TYR A 59 -11.11 6.44 -14.99
C TYR A 59 -11.60 5.26 -15.84
N ASP A 60 -12.89 4.96 -15.75
CA ASP A 60 -13.54 4.02 -16.65
C ASP A 60 -13.95 4.78 -17.92
N ARG A 61 -13.30 4.45 -19.03
CA ARG A 61 -13.53 5.11 -20.32
C ARG A 61 -14.91 4.81 -20.89
N ASP A 62 -15.39 3.58 -20.75
CA ASP A 62 -16.64 3.12 -21.35
C ASP A 62 -17.82 3.69 -20.57
N ALA A 63 -17.74 3.69 -19.23
CA ALA A 63 -18.74 4.32 -18.37
C ALA A 63 -18.59 5.85 -18.30
N ARG A 64 -17.45 6.41 -18.73
CA ARG A 64 -17.05 7.83 -18.58
C ARG A 64 -17.13 8.30 -17.13
N THR A 65 -16.77 7.45 -16.19
CA THR A 65 -16.80 7.74 -14.76
C THR A 65 -15.38 7.78 -14.19
N MET A 66 -15.21 8.62 -13.17
CA MET A 66 -13.98 8.70 -12.39
C MET A 66 -14.29 8.19 -10.99
N ARG A 67 -13.51 7.22 -10.52
CA ARG A 67 -13.54 6.74 -9.15
C ARG A 67 -12.27 7.18 -8.45
N GLN A 68 -12.44 7.88 -7.34
CA GLN A 68 -11.35 8.24 -6.45
C GLN A 68 -11.33 7.26 -5.28
N THR A 69 -10.14 6.80 -4.92
CA THR A 69 -9.90 6.00 -3.72
C THR A 69 -9.07 6.84 -2.76
N TRP A 70 -9.43 6.82 -1.48
CA TRP A 70 -8.79 7.58 -0.40
C TRP A 70 -8.46 6.63 0.72
N THR A 71 -7.34 6.74 1.43
CA THR A 71 -7.03 5.89 2.59
C THR A 71 -8.10 5.98 3.69
N MET A 72 -8.18 4.94 4.53
CA MET A 72 -9.23 4.86 5.54
C MET A 72 -9.06 5.92 6.63
N PRO A 73 -10.13 6.67 7.00
CA PRO A 73 -10.06 7.64 8.09
C PRO A 73 -9.77 6.98 9.44
N VAL A 74 -10.33 5.77 9.63
CA VAL A 74 -10.16 4.95 10.83
C VAL A 74 -9.69 3.57 10.42
N VAL A 75 -8.71 3.06 11.15
CA VAL A 75 -8.21 1.68 11.04
C VAL A 75 -8.42 0.96 12.38
N PRO A 76 -8.59 -0.37 12.39
CA PRO A 76 -8.67 -1.10 13.64
C PRO A 76 -7.30 -1.15 14.33
N GLY A 77 -7.22 -0.66 15.57
CA GLY A 77 -5.96 -0.57 16.32
C GLY A 77 -5.21 0.76 16.13
N PRO A 78 -3.96 0.87 16.59
CA PRO A 78 -3.22 2.13 16.60
C PRO A 78 -2.76 2.54 15.19
N LYS A 79 -2.88 3.83 14.85
CA LYS A 79 -2.18 4.39 13.70
C LYS A 79 -0.68 4.46 13.96
N LEU A 80 0.09 4.26 12.90
CA LEU A 80 1.55 4.22 12.88
C LEU A 80 2.13 5.38 12.05
N ALA A 81 1.36 6.47 11.93
CA ALA A 81 1.69 7.61 11.07
C ALA A 81 3.02 8.30 11.43
N ASN A 82 3.46 8.20 12.69
CA ASN A 82 4.72 8.77 13.18
C ASN A 82 5.94 7.83 13.07
N LYS A 83 5.78 6.62 12.53
CA LYS A 83 6.85 5.62 12.43
C LYS A 83 7.59 5.74 11.10
N ASP A 84 8.90 5.54 11.08
CA ASP A 84 9.62 5.45 9.82
C ASP A 84 9.16 4.23 9.02
N LEU A 85 8.97 4.36 7.71
CA LEU A 85 8.50 3.29 6.85
C LEU A 85 9.46 3.04 5.68
N TYR A 86 9.91 1.80 5.58
CA TYR A 86 10.77 1.32 4.50
C TYR A 86 10.07 0.19 3.74
N ILE A 87 10.16 0.19 2.42
CA ILE A 87 9.59 -0.87 1.59
C ILE A 87 10.72 -1.48 0.74
N THR A 88 10.91 -2.78 0.87
CA THR A 88 11.93 -3.50 0.09
C THR A 88 11.28 -4.17 -1.11
N VAL A 89 11.83 -3.91 -2.31
CA VAL A 89 11.28 -4.33 -3.60
C VAL A 89 12.31 -5.10 -4.45
N SER A 90 11.84 -5.81 -5.48
CA SER A 90 12.68 -6.55 -6.43
C SER A 90 12.23 -6.29 -7.87
N LYS A 91 12.82 -6.94 -8.87
CA LYS A 91 12.28 -6.94 -10.24
C LYS A 91 11.00 -7.79 -10.43
N ASP A 92 10.65 -8.64 -9.46
CA ASP A 92 9.63 -9.68 -9.60
C ASP A 92 8.27 -9.32 -8.97
N TYR A 93 8.17 -8.25 -8.16
CA TYR A 93 6.89 -7.77 -7.60
C TYR A 93 6.03 -7.09 -8.67
N PHE A 94 4.69 -7.14 -8.52
CA PHE A 94 3.76 -6.80 -9.60
C PHE A 94 2.40 -6.26 -9.11
N SER A 95 1.66 -5.56 -9.98
CA SER A 95 0.24 -5.23 -9.81
C SER A 95 -0.02 -4.39 -8.55
N ALA A 96 -0.95 -4.79 -7.68
CA ALA A 96 -1.28 -4.10 -6.44
C ALA A 96 -0.05 -3.86 -5.53
N SER A 97 1.02 -4.67 -5.66
CA SER A 97 2.27 -4.43 -4.95
C SER A 97 3.11 -3.30 -5.53
N GLU A 98 3.08 -3.12 -6.86
CA GLU A 98 3.68 -1.94 -7.52
C GLU A 98 2.97 -0.66 -7.10
N GLU A 99 1.64 -0.66 -7.13
CA GLU A 99 0.83 0.48 -6.69
C GLU A 99 1.08 0.83 -5.21
N PHE A 100 1.11 -0.19 -4.33
CA PHE A 100 1.36 0.01 -2.91
C PHE A 100 2.68 0.72 -2.62
N ALA A 101 3.78 0.24 -3.21
CA ALA A 101 5.09 0.86 -3.03
C ALA A 101 5.17 2.24 -3.68
N TYR A 102 4.65 2.38 -4.90
CA TYR A 102 4.66 3.63 -5.65
C TYR A 102 3.88 4.73 -4.92
N ASN A 103 2.65 4.47 -4.50
CA ASN A 103 1.82 5.49 -3.84
C ASN A 103 2.43 5.94 -2.52
N LEU A 104 2.93 5.01 -1.69
CA LEU A 104 3.59 5.36 -0.43
C LEU A 104 4.89 6.15 -0.66
N GLN A 105 5.61 5.89 -1.75
CA GLN A 105 6.77 6.70 -2.13
C GLN A 105 6.36 8.10 -2.62
N ALA A 106 5.39 8.16 -3.54
CA ALA A 106 4.93 9.40 -4.16
C ALA A 106 4.28 10.36 -3.14
N LEU A 107 3.59 9.81 -2.13
CA LEU A 107 3.04 10.55 -1.00
C LEU A 107 4.10 10.94 0.04
N GLY A 108 5.39 10.66 -0.21
CA GLY A 108 6.50 10.95 0.70
C GLY A 108 6.46 10.15 2.00
N ARG A 109 5.66 9.07 2.06
CA ARG A 109 5.42 8.34 3.30
C ARG A 109 6.44 7.24 3.56
N ALA A 110 6.93 6.59 2.51
CA ALA A 110 7.88 5.48 2.62
C ALA A 110 9.15 5.70 1.80
N LYS A 111 10.27 5.17 2.30
CA LYS A 111 11.49 5.01 1.52
C LYS A 111 11.48 3.63 0.84
N VAL A 112 11.39 3.61 -0.47
CA VAL A 112 11.48 2.38 -1.27
C VAL A 112 12.94 2.05 -1.56
N ILE A 113 13.34 0.80 -1.31
CA ILE A 113 14.71 0.29 -1.44
C ILE A 113 14.66 -0.97 -2.29
N GLY A 114 15.47 -1.05 -3.34
CA GLY A 114 15.60 -2.26 -4.15
C GLY A 114 15.78 -1.97 -5.62
N GLU A 115 15.43 -2.96 -6.44
CA GLU A 115 15.53 -2.89 -7.90
C GLU A 115 14.37 -2.08 -8.50
N VAL A 116 14.65 -1.34 -9.56
CA VAL A 116 13.63 -0.59 -10.32
C VAL A 116 12.77 -1.59 -11.12
N THR A 117 11.44 -1.51 -11.01
CA THR A 117 10.57 -2.34 -11.85
C THR A 117 10.55 -1.87 -13.29
N GLY A 118 10.20 -2.77 -14.20
CA GLY A 118 9.94 -2.42 -15.59
C GLY A 118 8.64 -1.63 -15.82
N ALA A 119 8.06 -0.99 -14.78
CA ALA A 119 6.79 -0.26 -14.81
C ALA A 119 5.68 -1.05 -15.54
N ARG A 120 5.24 -2.18 -14.95
CA ARG A 120 4.25 -3.06 -15.61
C ARG A 120 2.80 -2.76 -15.23
N THR A 121 2.58 -1.88 -14.25
CA THR A 121 1.26 -1.32 -13.96
C THR A 121 0.98 -0.14 -14.88
N SER A 122 -0.20 -0.12 -15.49
CA SER A 122 -0.66 0.89 -16.44
C SER A 122 -0.90 2.26 -15.77
N TYR A 123 0.17 2.97 -15.44
CA TYR A 123 0.13 4.41 -15.18
C TYR A 123 1.04 5.09 -16.20
N GLN A 124 0.47 5.39 -17.38
CA GLN A 124 1.00 6.49 -18.17
C GLN A 124 0.59 7.76 -17.44
N ALA A 125 1.57 8.45 -16.86
CA ALA A 125 1.39 9.82 -16.42
C ALA A 125 0.80 10.63 -17.59
N LEU A 126 -0.37 11.21 -17.36
CA LEU A 126 -0.90 12.31 -18.15
C LEU A 126 -0.31 13.62 -17.62
#